data_AF-A0A6L6JHN8-F1
#
_entry.id   AF-A0A6L6JHN8-F1
#
_cell.length_a   1.000
_cell.length_b   1.000
_cell.length_c   1.000
_cell.angle_alpha   90.00
_cell.angle_beta   90.00
_cell.angle_gamma   90.00
#
_symmetry.space_group_name_H-M   'P 1'
#
loop_
_entity.id
_entity.type
_entity.pdbx_description
1 polymer ?
#
loop_
_entity_poly.entity_id
_entity_poly.type
_entity_poly.pdbx_seq_one_letter_code
_entity_poly.pdbx_strand_id
1 'polypeptide(L)'
;MTGRANIETSPTSRQITIGLITVRMLTSEGIELIRKGAAGRGKTQRQVLWNREQIEAAWISASSRKGQDAQDQSKALRWALEEIGRG
;
A
#
# COMPACT_ATOMS: atom_id res chain seq x y z
N MET A 1 -30.42 -2.46 19.56
CA MET A 1 -29.41 -3.40 19.06
C MET A 1 -28.19 -2.61 18.63
N THR A 2 -27.04 -2.95 19.20
CA THR A 2 -25.72 -2.31 19.08
C THR A 2 -25.27 -2.14 17.62
N GLY A 3 -24.61 -1.01 17.36
CA GLY A 3 -24.39 -0.45 16.03
C GLY A 3 -23.45 -1.20 15.10
N ARG A 4 -23.41 -0.69 13.87
CA ARG A 4 -22.30 -0.86 12.94
C ARG A 4 -22.00 0.53 12.41
N ALA A 5 -20.86 1.08 12.82
CA ALA A 5 -20.35 2.33 12.28
C ALA A 5 -20.28 2.20 10.76
N ASN A 6 -21.10 2.98 10.06
CA ASN A 6 -20.92 3.25 8.65
C ASN A 6 -19.67 4.14 8.58
N ILE A 7 -18.52 3.52 8.36
CA ILE A 7 -17.31 4.24 7.98
C ILE A 7 -17.56 4.77 6.57
N GLU A 8 -18.17 5.94 6.49
CA GLU A 8 -18.16 6.79 5.31
C GLU A 8 -16.70 7.15 5.04
N THR A 9 -16.04 6.35 4.21
CA THR A 9 -14.73 6.65 3.65
C THR A 9 -14.84 7.98 2.92
N SER A 10 -14.23 9.01 3.52
CA SER A 10 -14.05 10.32 2.91
C SER A 10 -13.62 10.18 1.44
N PRO A 11 -14.21 10.95 0.52
CA PRO A 11 -13.94 10.81 -0.90
C PRO A 11 -12.52 11.31 -1.19
N THR A 12 -11.79 10.61 -2.06
CA THR A 12 -10.41 10.88 -2.57
C THR A 12 -9.22 10.19 -1.88
N SER A 13 -9.36 8.98 -1.33
CA SER A 13 -8.15 8.15 -1.09
C SER A 13 -7.52 7.74 -2.42
N ARG A 14 -6.47 8.47 -2.86
CA ARG A 14 -5.63 8.05 -3.99
C ARG A 14 -5.09 6.65 -3.67
N GLN A 15 -5.33 5.70 -4.56
CA GLN A 15 -4.87 4.32 -4.40
C GLN A 15 -4.50 3.71 -5.75
N ILE A 16 -3.58 2.75 -5.73
CA ILE A 16 -3.22 1.91 -6.88
C ILE A 16 -3.24 0.45 -6.47
N THR A 17 -3.58 -0.44 -7.41
CA THR A 17 -3.42 -1.89 -7.24
C THR A 17 -2.58 -2.44 -8.39
N ILE A 18 -1.53 -3.18 -8.04
CA ILE A 18 -0.63 -3.86 -8.97
C ILE A 18 -0.54 -5.32 -8.52
N GLY A 19 -1.05 -6.23 -9.35
CA GLY A 19 -1.16 -7.64 -8.98
C GLY A 19 -1.98 -7.82 -7.70
N LEU A 20 -1.37 -8.40 -6.67
CA LEU A 20 -1.99 -8.60 -5.36
C LEU A 20 -1.68 -7.48 -4.34
N ILE A 21 -0.93 -6.46 -4.75
CA ILE A 21 -0.51 -5.35 -3.90
C ILE A 21 -1.38 -4.13 -4.16
N THR A 22 -2.02 -3.63 -3.12
CA THR A 22 -2.74 -2.35 -3.13
C THR A 22 -1.98 -1.37 -2.23
N VAL A 23 -1.75 -0.15 -2.72
CA VAL A 23 -1.24 0.96 -1.91
C VAL A 23 -2.30 2.06 -1.86
N ARG A 24 -2.58 2.55 -0.66
CA ARG A 24 -3.55 3.61 -0.40
C ARG A 24 -2.88 4.76 0.34
N MET A 25 -3.04 5.98 -0.16
CA MET A 25 -2.60 7.19 0.56
C MET A 25 -3.47 7.39 1.81
N LEU A 26 -2.84 7.54 2.97
CA LEU A 26 -3.50 7.85 4.24
C LEU A 26 -3.35 9.34 4.61
N THR A 27 -2.17 9.90 4.37
CA THR A 27 -1.82 11.30 4.59
C THR A 27 -0.96 11.79 3.42
N SER A 28 -0.45 13.02 3.49
CA SER A 28 0.47 13.56 2.47
C SER A 28 1.78 12.77 2.35
N GLU A 29 2.18 12.02 3.39
CA GLU A 29 3.45 11.28 3.44
C GLU A 29 3.29 9.81 3.88
N GLY A 30 2.08 9.42 4.29
CA GLY A 30 1.80 8.11 4.85
C GLY A 30 0.92 7.27 3.93
N ILE A 31 1.20 5.96 3.88
CA ILE A 31 0.46 4.98 3.07
C ILE A 31 0.07 3.74 3.87
N GLU A 32 -0.98 3.08 3.41
CA GLU A 32 -1.31 1.70 3.74
C GLU A 32 -0.96 0.80 2.56
N LEU A 33 -0.09 -0.18 2.81
CA LEU A 33 0.25 -1.26 1.90
C LEU A 33 -0.59 -2.49 2.27
N ILE A 34 -1.39 -2.97 1.34
CA ILE A 34 -2.24 -4.15 1.48
C ILE A 34 -1.79 -5.20 0.48
N ARG A 35 -1.33 -6.35 0.96
CA ARG A 35 -1.05 -7.53 0.15
C ARG A 35 -2.20 -8.51 0.29
N LYS A 36 -3.02 -8.67 -0.74
CA LYS A 36 -4.10 -9.65 -0.75
C LYS A 36 -3.54 -11.06 -0.77
N GLY A 37 -3.95 -11.88 0.19
CA GLY A 37 -3.72 -13.31 0.12
C GLY A 37 -4.56 -13.93 -0.99
N ALA A 38 -4.00 -14.90 -1.73
CA ALA A 38 -4.77 -15.73 -2.65
C ALA A 38 -5.54 -16.81 -1.86
N ALA A 39 -6.70 -17.24 -2.38
CA ALA A 39 -7.50 -18.31 -1.78
C ALA A 39 -6.62 -19.56 -1.56
N GLY A 40 -6.49 -20.00 -0.31
CA GLY A 40 -5.67 -21.16 0.08
C GLY A 40 -4.15 -20.92 0.19
N ARG A 41 -3.64 -19.70 -0.05
CA ARG A 41 -2.18 -19.41 -0.05
C ARG A 41 -1.68 -18.47 1.05
N GLY A 42 -2.56 -17.82 1.81
CA GLY A 42 -2.15 -17.03 2.97
C GLY A 42 -3.15 -15.95 3.39
N LYS A 43 -2.91 -15.35 4.56
CA LYS A 43 -3.70 -14.22 5.07
C LYS A 43 -3.34 -12.94 4.32
N THR A 44 -4.33 -12.09 4.10
CA THR A 44 -4.09 -10.70 3.65
C THR A 44 -3.23 -9.99 4.68
N GLN A 45 -2.10 -9.45 4.25
CA GLN A 45 -1.21 -8.67 5.09
C GLN A 45 -1.46 -7.18 4.86
N ARG A 46 -1.42 -6.41 5.94
CA ARG A 46 -1.52 -4.95 5.90
C ARG A 46 -0.36 -4.36 6.68
N GLN A 47 0.27 -3.35 6.09
CA GLN A 47 1.37 -2.63 6.68
C GLN A 47 1.13 -1.14 6.48
N VAL A 48 1.28 -0.35 7.54
CA VAL A 48 1.19 1.11 7.46
C VAL A 48 2.61 1.66 7.49
N LEU A 49 2.90 2.58 6.57
CA LEU A 49 4.16 3.32 6.50
C LEU A 49 3.81 4.79 6.67
N TRP A 50 4.32 5.43 7.72
CA TRP A 50 3.84 6.74 8.17
C TRP A 50 4.53 7.93 7.52
N ASN A 51 5.72 7.71 6.97
CA ASN A 51 6.52 8.78 6.38
C ASN A 51 7.24 8.28 5.11
N ARG A 52 7.77 9.25 4.35
CA ARG A 52 8.50 9.00 3.11
C ARG A 52 9.70 8.07 3.30
N GLU A 53 10.46 8.22 4.37
CA GLU A 53 11.65 7.39 4.66
C GLU A 53 11.30 5.89 4.80
N GLN A 54 10.21 5.58 5.50
CA GLN A 54 9.70 4.20 5.63
C GLN A 54 9.26 3.63 4.28
N ILE A 55 8.67 4.46 3.42
CA ILE A 55 8.25 4.07 2.06
C ILE A 55 9.47 3.82 1.17
N GLU A 56 10.47 4.69 1.22
CA GLU A 56 11.74 4.53 0.48
C GLU A 56 12.49 3.27 0.93
N ALA A 57 12.61 3.03 2.24
CA ALA A 57 13.24 1.83 2.77
C ALA A 57 12.51 0.55 2.31
N ALA A 58 11.17 0.56 2.36
CA ALA A 58 10.35 -0.55 1.86
C ALA A 58 10.52 -0.74 0.34
N TRP A 59 10.64 0.34 -0.42
CA TRP A 59 10.85 0.31 -1.86
C TRP A 59 12.21 -0.28 -2.22
N ILE A 60 13.29 0.15 -1.55
CA ILE A 60 14.64 -0.39 -1.73
C ILE A 60 14.64 -1.90 -1.43
N SER A 61 14.05 -2.31 -0.30
CA SER A 61 13.92 -3.72 0.08
C SER A 61 13.11 -4.54 -0.93
N ALA A 62 12.03 -3.99 -1.48
CA ALA A 62 11.24 -4.66 -2.51
C ALA A 62 12.00 -4.75 -3.85
N SER A 63 12.67 -3.68 -4.27
CA SER A 63 13.41 -3.60 -5.54
C SER A 63 14.60 -4.57 -5.62
N SER A 64 15.18 -4.91 -4.46
CA SER A 64 16.32 -5.83 -4.36
C SER A 64 15.91 -7.31 -4.39
N ARG A 65 14.62 -7.61 -4.20
CA ARG A 65 14.10 -8.99 -4.20
C ARG A 65 13.72 -9.44 -5.61
N LYS A 66 13.91 -10.73 -5.89
CA LYS A 66 13.47 -11.36 -7.15
C LYS A 66 12.04 -11.90 -7.02
N GLY A 67 11.29 -11.87 -8.11
CA GLY A 67 9.94 -12.44 -8.22
C GLY A 67 8.84 -11.42 -8.51
N GLN A 68 7.72 -11.89 -9.07
CA GLN A 68 6.62 -11.03 -9.50
C GLN A 68 6.04 -10.20 -8.36
N ASP A 69 5.82 -10.80 -7.19
CA ASP A 69 5.31 -10.12 -6.00
C ASP A 69 6.22 -8.98 -5.52
N ALA A 70 7.53 -9.16 -5.59
CA ALA A 70 8.50 -8.11 -5.25
C ALA A 70 8.49 -6.97 -6.29
N GLN A 71 8.37 -7.31 -7.58
CA GLN A 71 8.25 -6.32 -8.65
C GLN A 71 6.94 -5.51 -8.53
N ASP A 72 5.83 -6.17 -8.27
CA ASP A 72 4.52 -5.53 -8.08
C ASP A 72 4.56 -4.60 -6.86
N GLN A 73 5.15 -5.06 -5.74
CA GLN A 73 5.36 -4.23 -4.56
C GLN A 73 6.27 -3.03 -4.85
N SER A 74 7.37 -3.22 -5.57
CA SER A 74 8.29 -2.13 -5.92
C SER A 74 7.60 -1.07 -6.79
N LYS A 75 6.81 -1.49 -7.79
CA LYS A 75 6.03 -0.57 -8.64
C LYS A 75 4.99 0.20 -7.84
N ALA A 76 4.30 -0.46 -6.91
CA ALA A 76 3.26 0.18 -6.10
C ALA A 76 3.84 1.19 -5.11
N LEU A 77 4.99 0.88 -4.50
CA LEU A 77 5.71 1.81 -3.62
C LEU A 77 6.31 2.98 -4.39
N ARG A 78 6.82 2.75 -5.61
CA ARG A 78 7.31 3.83 -6.48
C ARG A 78 6.19 4.82 -6.80
N TRP A 79 5.00 4.33 -7.16
CA TRP A 79 3.84 5.21 -7.38
C TRP A 79 3.53 6.07 -6.16
N ALA A 80 3.59 5.51 -4.95
CA ALA A 80 3.37 6.28 -3.72
C ALA A 80 4.41 7.38 -3.52
N LEU A 81 5.69 7.10 -3.76
CA LEU A 81 6.76 8.12 -3.69
C LEU A 81 6.54 9.24 -4.71
N GLU A 82 6.10 8.89 -5.92
CA GLU A 82 5.76 9.88 -6.96
C GLU A 82 4.55 10.73 -6.56
N GLU A 83 3.53 10.14 -5.92
CA GLU A 83 2.37 10.88 -5.41
C GLU A 83 2.73 11.82 -4.26
N ILE A 84 3.61 11.40 -3.34
CA ILE A 84 4.13 12.24 -2.26
C ILE A 84 4.94 13.41 -2.84
N GLY A 85 5.73 13.17 -3.88
CA GLY A 85 6.52 14.22 -4.54
C GLY A 85 5.72 15.20 -5.40
N ARG A 86 4.44 14.91 -5.68
CA ARG A 86 3.54 15.77 -6.45
C ARG A 86 2.65 16.68 -5.59
N GLY A 87 2.44 16.31 -4.33
CA GLY A 87 1.67 17.08 -3.35
C GLY A 87 2.50 18.18 -2.72
#